data_AF-A0A5N6U9R0-F1
#
_entry.id   AF-A0A5N6U9R0-F1
#
_cell.length_a   1.000
_cell.length_b   1.000
_cell.length_c   1.000
_cell.angle_alpha   90.00
_cell.angle_beta   90.00
_cell.angle_gamma   90.00
#
_symmetry.space_group_name_H-M   'P 1'
#
loop_
_entity.id
_entity.type
_entity.pdbx_description
1 polymer ?
#
loop_
_entity_poly.entity_id
_entity_poly.type
_entity_poly.pdbx_seq_one_letter_code
_entity_poly.pdbx_strand_id
1 'polypeptide(L)'
;MTITTQSPRVVQTTLNYCYPEAFTDEKMQLGIIGGMRMNYDTRAVEIQDVRGQEGSYSLDVHGFQFLNRPSAYTAAFDEGSVRDTMYSEAEGILKQITGASRAHVFSHITRKSPFERTAAMMASDQPDDALLDHVPPARRVHADQSDPGAIQVLNDNMSPSEVERLRQSRWAIINMWRPLKPVPRDPLAIRP
;
A
#
# COMPACT_ATOMS: atom_id res chain seq x y z
N MET A 1 4.65 38.16 -0.73
CA MET A 1 5.47 36.98 -0.36
C MET A 1 5.85 36.28 -1.64
N THR A 2 7.14 36.28 -1.97
CA THR A 2 7.66 35.64 -3.19
C THR A 2 7.69 34.14 -2.95
N ILE A 3 6.80 33.38 -3.61
CA ILE A 3 6.85 31.93 -3.57
C ILE A 3 8.04 31.53 -4.45
N THR A 4 9.17 31.26 -3.81
CA THR A 4 10.32 30.66 -4.49
C THR A 4 9.91 29.24 -4.87
N THR A 5 9.55 29.02 -6.12
CA THR A 5 9.34 27.69 -6.69
C THR A 5 10.69 26.98 -6.71
N GLN A 6 10.98 26.22 -5.65
CA GLN A 6 12.12 25.32 -5.63
C GLN A 6 11.91 24.33 -6.77
N SER A 7 12.90 24.20 -7.67
CA SER A 7 12.84 23.25 -8.78
C SER A 7 12.48 21.86 -8.25
N PRO A 8 11.61 21.10 -8.94
CA PRO A 8 11.20 19.78 -8.47
C PRO A 8 12.46 18.94 -8.22
N ARG A 9 12.63 18.46 -6.99
CA ARG A 9 13.75 17.58 -6.68
C ARG A 9 13.48 16.25 -7.38
N VAL A 10 14.37 15.84 -8.27
CA VAL A 10 14.29 14.55 -8.94
C VAL A 10 15.24 13.59 -8.25
N VAL A 11 14.77 12.37 -8.01
CA VAL A 11 15.56 11.28 -7.44
C VAL A 11 15.81 10.25 -8.53
N GLN A 12 17.07 10.04 -8.88
CA GLN A 12 17.51 8.96 -9.74
C GLN A 12 17.58 7.68 -8.92
N THR A 13 16.86 6.63 -9.34
CA THR A 13 16.81 5.35 -8.63
C THR A 13 16.44 4.22 -9.59
N THR A 14 16.24 3.02 -9.06
CA THR A 14 15.71 1.87 -9.79
C THR A 14 14.37 1.41 -9.24
N LEU A 15 13.53 0.82 -10.09
CA LEU A 15 12.32 0.09 -9.71
C LEU A 15 12.37 -1.33 -10.26
N ASN A 16 11.86 -2.27 -9.47
CA ASN A 16 11.79 -3.68 -9.84
C ASN A 16 10.42 -3.99 -10.46
N TYR A 17 10.40 -4.44 -11.70
CA TYR A 17 9.20 -4.92 -12.39
C TYR A 17 9.21 -6.45 -12.45
N CYS A 18 8.04 -7.09 -12.39
CA CYS A 18 7.95 -8.51 -12.66
C CYS A 18 8.02 -8.76 -14.18
N TYR A 19 8.74 -9.81 -14.57
CA TYR A 19 8.66 -10.33 -15.95
C TYR A 19 7.24 -10.85 -16.22
N PRO A 20 6.68 -10.67 -17.43
CA PRO A 20 5.37 -11.22 -17.78
C PRO A 20 5.28 -12.73 -17.54
N GLU A 21 6.38 -13.45 -17.78
CA GLU A 21 6.49 -14.89 -17.59
C GLU A 21 6.57 -15.30 -16.12
N ALA A 22 6.73 -14.35 -15.19
CA ALA A 22 6.81 -14.63 -13.76
C ALA A 22 5.45 -14.99 -13.12
N PHE A 23 4.36 -14.94 -13.88
CA PHE A 23 3.00 -15.22 -13.45
C PHE A 23 2.40 -16.44 -14.18
N THR A 24 3.17 -17.53 -14.31
CA THR A 24 2.73 -18.74 -15.03
C THR A 24 1.51 -19.42 -14.42
N ASP A 25 1.37 -19.32 -13.09
CA ASP A 25 0.15 -19.67 -12.39
C ASP A 25 -0.57 -18.36 -12.07
N GLU A 26 -1.85 -18.24 -12.43
CA GLU A 26 -2.70 -17.06 -12.19
C GLU A 26 -2.85 -16.69 -10.69
N LYS A 27 -2.15 -17.39 -9.79
CA LYS A 27 -2.18 -17.23 -8.35
C LYS A 27 -0.80 -16.91 -7.82
N MET A 28 -0.60 -15.64 -7.49
CA MET A 28 0.54 -15.24 -6.69
C MET A 28 0.27 -15.45 -5.20
N GLN A 29 1.06 -16.32 -4.56
CA GLN A 29 1.06 -16.42 -3.10
C GLN A 29 1.92 -15.31 -2.51
N LEU A 30 1.31 -14.50 -1.64
CA LEU A 30 2.00 -13.43 -0.92
C LEU A 30 2.59 -13.97 0.39
N GLY A 31 3.70 -13.38 0.83
CA GLY A 31 4.28 -13.69 2.14
C GLY A 31 5.09 -14.97 2.20
N ILE A 32 5.46 -15.58 1.07
CA ILE A 32 6.39 -16.72 1.02
C ILE A 32 7.78 -16.30 0.56
N ILE A 33 8.81 -17.08 0.93
CA ILE A 33 10.22 -16.79 0.60
C ILE A 33 10.46 -16.83 -0.91
N GLY A 34 9.88 -17.79 -1.62
CA GLY A 34 10.03 -17.93 -3.08
C GLY A 34 9.58 -16.68 -3.83
N GLY A 35 8.49 -16.07 -3.37
CA GLY A 35 8.00 -14.79 -3.90
C GLY A 35 8.98 -13.63 -3.73
N MET A 36 9.88 -13.69 -2.74
CA MET A 36 10.94 -12.70 -2.53
C MET A 36 12.19 -13.00 -3.37
N ARG A 37 12.43 -14.26 -3.71
CA ARG A 37 13.56 -14.73 -4.56
C ARG A 37 13.31 -14.55 -6.06
N MET A 38 12.11 -14.14 -6.47
CA MET A 38 11.78 -13.92 -7.88
C MET A 38 12.77 -12.96 -8.56
N ASN A 39 13.15 -13.28 -9.79
CA ASN A 39 13.94 -12.37 -10.62
C ASN A 39 13.09 -11.17 -11.05
N TYR A 40 13.70 -9.99 -11.08
CA TYR A 40 13.04 -8.74 -11.45
C TYR A 40 13.71 -8.09 -12.66
N ASP A 41 12.90 -7.48 -13.52
CA ASP A 41 13.34 -6.51 -14.51
C ASP A 41 13.57 -5.17 -13.80
N THR A 42 14.82 -4.94 -13.39
CA THR A 42 15.22 -3.73 -12.66
C THR A 42 15.49 -2.61 -13.66
N ARG A 43 14.71 -1.52 -13.57
CA ARG A 43 14.82 -0.39 -14.50
C ARG A 43 15.22 0.89 -13.79
N ALA A 44 16.15 1.63 -14.37
CA ALA A 44 16.48 2.98 -13.94
C ALA A 44 15.29 3.91 -14.21
N VAL A 45 14.94 4.74 -13.22
CA VAL A 45 13.81 5.67 -13.30
C VAL A 45 14.14 6.98 -12.60
N GLU A 46 13.42 8.03 -13.02
CA GLU A 46 13.39 9.31 -12.35
C GLU A 46 12.10 9.39 -11.52
N ILE A 47 12.23 9.67 -10.23
CA ILE A 47 11.09 9.88 -9.33
C ILE A 47 11.05 11.33 -8.89
N GLN A 48 9.91 11.98 -9.10
CA GLN A 48 9.69 13.34 -8.62
C GLN A 48 9.43 13.33 -7.10
N ASP A 49 10.23 14.10 -6.38
CA ASP A 49 10.01 14.41 -4.98
C ASP A 49 9.02 15.58 -4.87
N VAL A 50 7.87 15.29 -4.31
CA VAL A 50 6.71 16.20 -4.24
C VAL A 50 6.63 16.96 -2.92
N ARG A 51 7.67 16.90 -2.07
CA ARG A 51 7.73 17.65 -0.81
C ARG A 51 7.55 19.15 -1.05
N GLY A 52 6.66 19.77 -0.29
CA GLY A 52 6.27 21.17 -0.46
C GLY A 52 5.22 21.42 -1.56
N GLN A 53 4.80 20.39 -2.30
CA GLN A 53 3.77 20.46 -3.34
C GLN A 53 2.55 19.58 -3.00
N GLU A 54 2.45 19.09 -1.77
CA GLU A 54 1.45 18.11 -1.33
C GLU A 54 0.01 18.55 -1.61
N GLY A 55 -0.27 19.85 -1.46
CA GLY A 55 -1.60 20.43 -1.71
C GLY A 55 -2.01 20.48 -3.19
N SER A 56 -1.11 20.16 -4.12
CA SER A 56 -1.40 20.13 -5.56
C SER A 56 -2.03 18.81 -6.02
N TYR A 57 -2.06 17.80 -5.15
CA TYR A 57 -2.54 16.46 -5.47
C TYR A 57 -3.89 16.19 -4.82
N SER A 58 -4.82 15.70 -5.63
CA SER A 58 -6.18 15.32 -5.22
C SER A 58 -6.52 13.92 -5.71
N LEU A 59 -7.34 13.22 -4.93
CA LEU A 59 -7.67 11.82 -5.18
C LEU A 59 -8.34 11.61 -6.55
N ASP A 60 -9.29 12.47 -6.93
CA ASP A 60 -10.06 12.34 -8.17
C ASP A 60 -9.27 12.62 -9.45
N VAL A 61 -8.17 13.39 -9.36
CA VAL A 61 -7.36 13.77 -10.52
C VAL A 61 -6.10 12.93 -10.62
N HIS A 62 -5.48 12.60 -9.50
CA HIS A 62 -4.15 12.00 -9.46
C HIS A 62 -4.16 10.55 -8.94
N GLY A 63 -5.31 10.03 -8.49
CA GLY A 63 -5.40 8.72 -7.84
C GLY A 63 -4.81 8.66 -6.43
N PHE A 64 -4.31 9.78 -5.90
CA PHE A 64 -3.83 9.90 -4.53
C PHE A 64 -3.96 11.33 -4.00
N GLN A 65 -3.91 11.46 -2.68
CA GLN A 65 -3.98 12.75 -2.01
C GLN A 65 -3.18 12.72 -0.71
N PHE A 66 -2.49 13.82 -0.42
CA PHE A 66 -1.84 14.03 0.87
C PHE A 66 -2.82 14.63 1.87
N LEU A 67 -2.76 14.12 3.11
CA LEU A 67 -3.57 14.60 4.22
C LEU A 67 -2.66 14.93 5.39
N ASN A 68 -2.81 16.12 5.94
CA ASN A 68 -2.21 16.49 7.22
C ASN A 68 -3.33 16.61 8.25
N ARG A 69 -3.44 15.60 9.12
CA ARG A 69 -4.49 15.52 10.14
C ARG A 69 -3.93 15.05 11.49
N PRO A 70 -4.40 15.64 12.59
CA PRO A 70 -4.17 15.07 13.90
C PRO A 70 -4.90 13.73 14.00
N SER A 71 -4.32 12.82 14.77
CA SER A 71 -4.86 11.48 14.99
C SER A 71 -4.54 11.04 16.41
N ALA A 72 -5.37 10.16 16.95
CA ALA A 72 -5.11 9.54 18.24
C ALA A 72 -3.75 8.83 18.21
N TYR A 73 -2.90 9.14 19.20
CA TYR A 73 -1.63 8.45 19.38
C TYR A 73 -1.91 7.04 19.89
N THR A 74 -1.37 6.03 19.20
CA THR A 74 -1.26 4.67 19.73
C THR A 74 0.19 4.39 20.10
N ALA A 75 0.43 3.95 21.32
CA ALA A 75 1.77 3.71 21.82
C ALA A 75 2.37 2.40 21.31
N ALA A 76 1.54 1.38 21.07
CA ALA A 76 2.00 0.01 20.84
C ALA A 76 1.86 -0.46 19.38
N PHE A 77 1.07 0.20 18.53
CA PHE A 77 0.78 -0.22 17.14
C PHE A 77 0.61 -1.74 16.99
N ASP A 78 0.03 -2.39 18.00
CA ASP A 78 -0.43 -3.77 17.92
C ASP A 78 -1.79 -3.80 17.20
N GLU A 79 -2.20 -4.98 16.75
CA GLU A 79 -3.40 -5.11 15.91
C GLU A 79 -4.67 -4.63 16.63
N GLY A 80 -4.81 -4.91 17.92
CA GLY A 80 -5.99 -4.52 18.70
C GLY A 80 -6.07 -3.01 18.81
N SER A 81 -4.98 -2.38 19.24
CA SER A 81 -4.90 -0.93 19.35
C SER A 81 -5.18 -0.21 18.02
N VAL A 82 -4.69 -0.74 16.88
CA VAL A 82 -4.95 -0.14 15.56
C VAL A 82 -6.41 -0.28 15.18
N ARG A 83 -7.03 -1.45 15.41
CA ARG A 83 -8.46 -1.65 15.13
C ARG A 83 -9.34 -0.71 15.95
N ASP A 84 -9.07 -0.60 17.25
CA ASP A 84 -9.92 0.19 18.16
C ASP A 84 -9.80 1.70 17.92
N THR A 85 -8.62 2.17 17.53
CA THR A 85 -8.34 3.63 17.43
C THR A 85 -8.36 4.16 16.01
N MET A 86 -7.85 3.42 15.03
CA MET A 86 -7.59 3.95 13.69
C MET A 86 -8.65 3.59 12.66
N TYR A 87 -9.42 2.52 12.86
CA TYR A 87 -10.39 2.10 11.85
C TYR A 87 -11.51 3.13 11.70
N SER A 88 -12.09 3.57 12.83
CA SER A 88 -13.13 4.61 12.84
C SER A 88 -12.61 5.94 12.25
N GLU A 89 -11.37 6.30 12.56
CA GLU A 89 -10.71 7.48 12.00
C GLU A 89 -10.54 7.36 10.48
N ALA A 90 -10.01 6.23 10.00
CA ALA A 90 -9.81 5.95 8.58
C ALA A 90 -11.13 5.99 7.80
N GLU A 91 -12.18 5.34 8.33
CA GLU A 91 -13.52 5.34 7.74
C GLU A 91 -14.08 6.76 7.66
N GLY A 92 -13.96 7.54 8.74
CA GLY A 92 -14.40 8.94 8.78
C GLY A 92 -13.66 9.81 7.75
N ILE A 93 -12.35 9.68 7.66
CA ILE A 93 -11.51 10.38 6.68
C ILE A 93 -11.93 10.01 5.25
N LEU A 94 -12.06 8.72 4.95
CA LEU A 94 -12.45 8.26 3.62
C LEU A 94 -13.83 8.78 3.23
N LYS A 95 -14.82 8.70 4.12
CA LYS A 95 -16.16 9.27 3.86
C LYS A 95 -16.11 10.77 3.59
N GLN A 96 -15.32 11.51 4.34
CA GLN A 96 -15.20 12.96 4.16
C GLN A 96 -14.56 13.33 2.82
N ILE A 97 -13.53 12.61 2.39
CA ILE A 97 -12.78 12.93 1.16
C ILE A 97 -13.54 12.47 -0.07
N THR A 98 -14.12 11.28 -0.02
CA THR A 98 -14.75 10.63 -1.19
C THR A 98 -16.24 10.93 -1.32
N GLY A 99 -16.88 11.43 -0.26
CA GLY A 99 -18.34 11.54 -0.18
C GLY A 99 -19.06 10.19 -0.04
N ALA A 100 -18.33 9.10 0.23
CA ALA A 100 -18.94 7.77 0.35
C ALA A 100 -19.97 7.71 1.50
N SER A 101 -21.10 7.05 1.23
CA SER A 101 -22.14 6.80 2.24
C SER A 101 -21.66 5.83 3.33
N ARG A 102 -20.77 4.90 2.96
CA ARG A 102 -20.16 3.90 3.82
C ARG A 102 -18.66 3.76 3.49
N ALA A 103 -17.85 3.61 4.53
CA ALA A 103 -16.49 3.10 4.44
C ALA A 103 -16.38 1.87 5.34
N HIS A 104 -15.49 0.94 5.00
CA HIS A 104 -15.27 -0.29 5.78
C HIS A 104 -13.80 -0.68 5.69
N VAL A 105 -13.12 -0.75 6.83
CA VAL A 105 -11.73 -1.22 6.89
C VAL A 105 -11.70 -2.73 7.08
N PHE A 106 -11.23 -3.45 6.06
CA PHE A 106 -11.16 -4.91 6.09
C PHE A 106 -9.78 -5.45 6.51
N SER A 107 -8.71 -4.67 6.30
CA SER A 107 -7.35 -5.09 6.66
C SER A 107 -6.45 -3.89 6.99
N HIS A 108 -5.37 -4.16 7.72
CA HIS A 108 -4.28 -3.22 7.91
C HIS A 108 -2.96 -3.98 7.95
N ILE A 109 -1.87 -3.30 7.59
CA ILE A 109 -0.51 -3.83 7.69
C ILE A 109 0.34 -2.81 8.44
N THR A 110 1.02 -3.26 9.48
CA THR A 110 2.02 -2.45 10.19
C THR A 110 3.42 -2.88 9.78
N ARG A 111 4.15 -2.00 9.08
CA ARG A 111 5.55 -2.26 8.68
C ARG A 111 6.46 -2.12 9.90
N LYS A 112 6.82 -3.24 10.53
CA LYS A 112 7.67 -3.28 11.73
C LYS A 112 9.11 -3.75 11.46
N SER A 113 9.35 -4.41 10.34
CA SER A 113 10.63 -5.08 10.06
C SER A 113 11.41 -4.42 8.92
N PRO A 114 12.74 -4.27 9.05
CA PRO A 114 13.60 -3.83 7.96
C PRO A 114 13.73 -4.92 6.89
N PHE A 115 13.97 -4.51 5.65
CA PHE A 115 14.09 -5.45 4.51
C PHE A 115 15.30 -6.40 4.63
N GLU A 116 16.33 -6.00 5.38
CA GLU A 116 17.52 -6.81 5.65
C GLU A 116 17.18 -8.17 6.28
N ARG A 117 16.12 -8.24 7.09
CA ARG A 117 15.62 -9.51 7.64
C ARG A 117 15.10 -10.42 6.53
N THR A 118 14.35 -9.86 5.58
CA THR A 118 13.87 -10.59 4.39
C THR A 118 15.04 -11.05 3.53
N ALA A 119 16.04 -10.18 3.30
CA ALA A 119 17.22 -10.53 2.52
C ALA A 119 18.00 -11.70 3.13
N ALA A 120 18.13 -11.74 4.47
CA ALA A 120 18.74 -12.87 5.17
C ALA A 120 17.95 -14.17 4.99
N MET A 121 16.61 -14.12 5.03
CA MET A 121 15.75 -15.28 4.77
C MET A 121 15.85 -15.77 3.31
N MET A 122 15.91 -14.84 2.35
CA MET A 122 16.11 -15.17 0.93
C MET A 122 17.42 -15.94 0.68
N ALA A 123 18.48 -15.59 1.41
CA ALA A 123 19.79 -16.24 1.32
C ALA A 123 19.90 -17.55 2.12
N SER A 124 18.88 -17.91 2.90
CA SER A 124 18.86 -19.17 3.66
C SER A 124 18.49 -20.37 2.80
N ASP A 125 18.65 -21.59 3.32
CA ASP A 125 18.24 -22.84 2.65
C ASP A 125 16.75 -23.17 2.84
N GLN A 126 15.94 -22.24 3.35
CA GLN A 126 14.49 -22.47 3.52
C GLN A 126 13.80 -22.66 2.16
N PRO A 127 12.78 -23.54 2.07
CA PRO A 127 12.08 -23.80 0.81
C PRO A 127 11.26 -22.58 0.37
N ASP A 128 10.94 -22.52 -0.92
CA ASP A 128 10.26 -21.38 -1.53
C ASP A 128 8.83 -21.18 -1.01
N ASP A 129 8.17 -22.24 -0.55
CA ASP A 129 6.83 -22.20 0.04
C ASP A 129 6.82 -21.81 1.53
N ALA A 130 7.99 -21.65 2.15
CA ALA A 130 8.09 -21.20 3.53
C ALA A 130 7.54 -19.78 3.70
N LEU A 131 6.74 -19.58 4.75
CA LEU A 131 6.17 -18.28 5.10
C LEU A 131 7.24 -17.35 5.69
N LEU A 132 7.15 -16.07 5.34
CA LEU A 132 7.85 -15.00 6.02
C LEU A 132 7.26 -14.82 7.43
N ASP A 133 8.14 -14.64 8.40
CA ASP A 133 7.75 -14.35 9.80
C ASP A 133 7.48 -12.86 10.06
N HIS A 134 7.46 -12.03 9.00
CA HIS A 134 7.22 -10.59 9.05
C HIS A 134 6.69 -10.07 7.71
N VAL A 135 6.15 -8.85 7.72
CA VAL A 135 5.70 -8.14 6.51
C VAL A 135 6.75 -7.11 6.08
N PRO A 136 7.52 -7.36 5.02
CA PRO A 136 8.51 -6.41 4.53
C PRO A 136 7.88 -5.25 3.73
N PRO A 137 8.61 -4.14 3.53
CA PRO A 137 8.21 -3.17 2.53
C PRO A 137 8.16 -3.83 1.14
N ALA A 138 7.13 -3.52 0.35
CA ALA A 138 7.06 -3.97 -1.02
C ALA A 138 8.21 -3.35 -1.84
N ARG A 139 8.99 -4.20 -2.51
CA ARG A 139 10.18 -3.83 -3.30
C ARG A 139 9.96 -3.90 -4.80
N ARG A 140 8.74 -4.20 -5.23
CA ARG A 140 8.36 -4.40 -6.64
C ARG A 140 7.18 -3.51 -7.00
N VAL A 141 7.15 -3.04 -8.22
CA VAL A 141 6.01 -2.32 -8.78
C VAL A 141 4.84 -3.29 -8.89
N HIS A 142 3.68 -2.91 -8.38
CA HIS A 142 2.47 -3.72 -8.40
C HIS A 142 1.23 -2.82 -8.36
N ALA A 143 0.11 -3.41 -8.77
CA ALA A 143 -1.22 -2.96 -8.38
C ALA A 143 -1.73 -3.95 -7.32
N ASP A 144 -2.35 -3.44 -6.26
CA ASP A 144 -2.79 -4.29 -5.15
C ASP A 144 -3.95 -5.20 -5.53
N GLN A 145 -4.81 -4.71 -6.43
CA GLN A 145 -6.05 -5.39 -6.82
C GLN A 145 -6.20 -5.39 -8.34
N SER A 146 -6.51 -6.56 -8.88
CA SER A 146 -7.14 -6.70 -10.20
C SER A 146 -8.66 -6.66 -10.04
N ASP A 147 -9.41 -6.50 -11.13
CA ASP A 147 -10.87 -6.55 -11.11
C ASP A 147 -11.43 -7.81 -10.41
N PRO A 148 -11.01 -9.05 -10.77
CA PRO A 148 -11.45 -10.25 -10.05
C PRO A 148 -10.93 -10.30 -8.60
N GLY A 149 -9.72 -9.77 -8.34
CA GLY A 149 -9.16 -9.68 -6.99
C GLY A 149 -9.98 -8.78 -6.07
N ALA A 150 -10.41 -7.61 -6.55
CA ALA A 150 -11.25 -6.68 -5.82
C ALA A 150 -12.61 -7.30 -5.47
N ILE A 151 -13.17 -8.09 -6.38
CA ILE A 151 -14.39 -8.87 -6.14
C ILE A 151 -14.16 -9.95 -5.08
N GLN A 152 -13.01 -10.64 -5.11
CA GLN A 152 -12.67 -11.63 -4.10
C GLN A 152 -12.54 -10.99 -2.72
N VAL A 153 -11.87 -9.84 -2.60
CA VAL A 153 -11.81 -9.06 -1.36
C VAL A 153 -13.21 -8.76 -0.82
N LEU A 154 -14.15 -8.41 -1.69
CA LEU A 154 -15.52 -8.13 -1.30
C LEU A 154 -16.25 -9.38 -0.80
N ASN A 155 -16.07 -10.53 -1.46
CA ASN A 155 -16.62 -11.83 -1.02
C ASN A 155 -16.05 -12.27 0.34
N ASP A 156 -14.76 -12.03 0.59
CA ASP A 156 -14.07 -12.48 1.80
C ASP A 156 -14.39 -11.64 3.04
N ASN A 157 -14.87 -10.40 2.85
CA ASN A 157 -14.99 -9.42 3.94
C ASN A 157 -16.41 -8.88 4.15
N MET A 158 -17.40 -9.34 3.38
CA MET A 158 -18.80 -8.90 3.49
C MET A 158 -19.75 -10.10 3.56
N SER A 159 -20.95 -9.90 4.12
CA SER A 159 -21.97 -10.95 4.08
C SER A 159 -22.49 -11.17 2.64
N PRO A 160 -23.00 -12.37 2.29
CA PRO A 160 -23.48 -12.65 0.93
C PRO A 160 -24.54 -11.67 0.42
N SER A 161 -25.42 -11.18 1.29
CA SER A 161 -26.43 -10.17 0.93
C SER A 161 -25.83 -8.79 0.68
N GLU A 162 -24.80 -8.41 1.44
CA GLU A 162 -24.05 -7.18 1.19
C GLU A 162 -23.26 -7.26 -0.11
N VAL A 163 -22.65 -8.41 -0.40
CA VAL A 163 -21.93 -8.67 -1.64
C VAL A 163 -22.84 -8.41 -2.85
N GLU A 164 -24.02 -9.04 -2.86
CA GLU A 164 -24.97 -8.88 -3.96
C GLU A 164 -25.37 -7.41 -4.15
N ARG A 165 -25.68 -6.72 -3.04
CA ARG A 165 -26.04 -5.29 -3.08
C ARG A 165 -24.89 -4.41 -3.56
N LEU A 166 -23.66 -4.67 -3.10
CA LEU A 166 -22.48 -3.85 -3.44
C LEU A 166 -22.06 -4.03 -4.90
N ARG A 167 -22.21 -5.24 -5.47
CA ARG A 167 -21.97 -5.52 -6.89
C ARG A 167 -22.83 -4.68 -7.83
N GLN A 168 -24.01 -4.28 -7.38
CA GLN A 168 -24.93 -3.43 -8.12
C GLN A 168 -24.70 -1.93 -7.87
N SER A 169 -23.63 -1.56 -7.18
CA SER A 169 -23.34 -0.18 -6.77
C SER A 169 -21.93 0.25 -7.15
N ARG A 170 -21.64 1.55 -7.01
CA ARG A 170 -20.26 2.08 -7.13
C ARG A 170 -19.54 1.96 -5.79
N TRP A 171 -18.39 1.31 -5.80
CA TRP A 171 -17.49 1.20 -4.67
C TRP A 171 -16.04 1.20 -5.18
N ALA A 172 -15.10 1.45 -4.28
CA ALA A 172 -13.68 1.43 -4.57
C ALA A 172 -12.93 0.86 -3.35
N ILE A 173 -11.78 0.25 -3.59
CA ILE A 173 -10.81 -0.08 -2.56
C ILE A 173 -9.76 1.04 -2.56
N ILE A 174 -9.61 1.71 -1.42
CA ILE A 174 -8.67 2.82 -1.27
C ILE A 174 -7.70 2.47 -0.15
N ASN A 175 -6.41 2.51 -0.47
CA ASN A 175 -5.36 2.35 0.52
C ASN A 175 -5.08 3.67 1.23
N MET A 176 -4.91 3.61 2.55
CA MET A 176 -4.44 4.74 3.35
C MET A 176 -3.06 4.42 3.91
N TRP A 177 -2.07 5.24 3.55
CA TRP A 177 -0.71 5.09 4.07
C TRP A 177 -0.40 6.17 5.09
N ARG A 178 0.08 5.75 6.26
CA ARG A 178 0.40 6.67 7.35
C ARG A 178 1.83 6.42 7.87
N PRO A 179 2.72 7.43 7.80
CA PRO A 179 4.00 7.34 8.48
C PRO A 179 3.77 7.42 10.00
N LEU A 180 4.31 6.45 10.75
CA LEU A 180 4.23 6.42 12.22
C LEU A 180 5.37 7.19 12.91
N LYS A 181 6.43 7.43 12.15
CA LYS A 181 7.64 8.19 12.47
C LYS A 181 8.23 8.70 11.16
N PRO A 182 9.22 9.62 11.18
CA PRO A 182 9.96 9.96 9.97
C PRO A 182 10.47 8.71 9.24
N VAL A 183 10.30 8.67 7.92
CA VAL A 183 10.64 7.52 7.08
C VAL A 183 11.92 7.84 6.30
N PRO A 184 13.10 7.40 6.79
CA PRO A 184 14.38 7.73 6.17
C PRO A 184 14.72 6.84 4.97
N ARG A 185 14.03 5.71 4.81
CA ARG A 185 14.29 4.68 3.78
C ARG A 185 12.99 4.00 3.37
N ASP A 186 13.01 3.37 2.20
CA ASP A 186 11.90 2.60 1.65
C ASP A 186 10.58 3.42 1.61
N PRO A 187 10.62 4.69 1.13
CA PRO A 187 9.43 5.54 1.07
C PRO A 187 8.42 4.97 0.06
N LEU A 188 7.16 5.38 0.23
CA LEU A 188 6.14 5.10 -0.77
C LEU A 188 6.44 5.87 -2.06
N ALA A 189 6.42 5.17 -3.18
CA ALA A 189 6.43 5.73 -4.52
C ALA A 189 5.17 5.23 -5.24
N ILE A 190 4.52 6.14 -5.97
CA ILE A 190 3.26 5.89 -6.67
C ILE A 190 3.36 6.47 -8.07
N ARG A 191 2.61 5.86 -8.99
CA ARG A 191 2.42 6.36 -10.34
C ARG A 191 1.00 6.95 -10.42
N PRO A 192 0.85 8.27 -10.68
CA PRO A 192 -0.44 8.87 -10.96
C PRO A 192 -1.08 8.32 -12.23
#